data_AF-M2S5N0-F1
#
_entry.id   AF-M2S5N0-F1
#
_cell.length_a   1.000
_cell.length_b   1.000
_cell.length_c   1.000
_cell.angle_alpha   90.00
_cell.angle_beta   90.00
_cell.angle_gamma   90.00
#
_symmetry.space_group_name_H-M   'P 1'
#
loop_
_entity.id
_entity.type
_entity.pdbx_description
1 polymer ?
#
loop_
_entity_poly.entity_id
_entity_poly.type
_entity_poly.pdbx_seq_one_letter_code
_entity_poly.pdbx_strand_id
1 'polypeptide(L)'
;IVKKYGVDLGTLSRRHRGISRSRQAAAQNQQAVHPQHEAELIDYIDRLTKRGLAPTRSIIRNIASQLAQKQLGYHWVDRFVHRNSHLVILKRTTPIDRS
;
A
#
# COMPACT_ATOMS: atom_id res chain seq x y z
N ILE A 1 -30.70 10.32 10.67
CA ILE A 1 -29.30 10.11 10.23
C ILE A 1 -28.32 10.11 11.42
N VAL A 2 -28.39 11.05 12.36
CA VAL A 2 -27.56 11.07 13.60
C VAL A 2 -27.77 9.82 14.48
N LYS A 3 -29.02 9.46 14.78
CA LYS A 3 -29.36 8.23 15.51
C LYS A 3 -28.94 6.93 14.81
N LYS A 4 -28.68 6.95 13.50
CA LYS A 4 -28.37 5.76 12.70
C LYS A 4 -26.88 5.37 12.78
N TYR A 5 -26.00 6.33 13.07
CA TYR A 5 -24.55 6.11 13.04
C TYR A 5 -23.85 6.48 14.36
N GLY A 6 -24.56 7.06 15.35
CA GLY A 6 -23.99 7.40 16.66
C GLY A 6 -22.88 8.46 16.59
N VAL A 7 -22.81 9.23 15.51
CA VAL A 7 -21.78 10.25 15.28
C VAL A 7 -22.33 11.64 15.56
N ASP A 8 -21.54 12.46 16.26
CA ASP A 8 -21.84 13.85 16.55
C ASP A 8 -22.13 14.70 15.29
N LEU A 9 -23.07 15.64 15.42
CA LEU A 9 -23.53 16.54 14.37
C LEU A 9 -22.40 17.41 13.78
N GLY A 10 -21.45 17.85 14.62
CA GLY A 10 -20.29 18.64 14.20
C GLY A 10 -19.36 17.85 13.29
N THR A 11 -19.24 16.54 13.51
CA THR A 11 -18.43 15.66 12.65
C THR A 11 -19.08 15.41 11.29
N LEU A 12 -20.41 15.25 11.26
CA LEU A 12 -21.18 15.19 10.01
C LEU A 12 -21.12 16.50 9.22
N SER A 13 -21.27 17.64 9.90
CA SER A 13 -21.20 18.98 9.31
C SER A 13 -19.83 19.27 8.69
N ARG A 14 -18.73 18.98 9.42
CA ARG A 14 -17.36 19.14 8.90
C ARG A 14 -17.11 18.29 7.66
N ARG A 15 -17.65 17.06 7.64
CA ARG A 15 -17.53 16.17 6.47
C ARG A 15 -18.35 16.66 5.28
N HIS A 16 -19.56 17.16 5.52
CA HIS A 16 -20.43 17.70 4.47
C HIS A 16 -19.84 18.98 3.85
N ARG A 17 -19.21 19.84 4.65
CA ARG A 17 -18.54 21.07 4.19
C ARG A 17 -17.15 20.83 3.58
N GLY A 18 -16.71 19.58 3.44
CA GLY A 18 -15.40 19.24 2.89
C GLY A 18 -14.20 19.63 3.77
N ILE A 19 -14.43 20.05 5.01
CA ILE A 19 -13.40 20.47 5.97
C ILE A 19 -12.61 19.25 6.47
N SER A 20 -13.26 18.08 6.53
CA SER A 20 -12.58 16.82 6.85
C SER A 20 -11.70 16.35 5.69
N ARG A 21 -10.45 15.98 5.98
CA ARG A 21 -9.54 15.37 5.00
C ARG A 21 -10.21 14.18 4.32
N SER A 22 -9.95 14.01 3.02
CA SER A 22 -10.46 12.86 2.28
C SER A 22 -9.93 11.56 2.89
N ARG A 23 -10.72 10.49 2.81
CA ARG A 23 -10.30 9.17 3.29
C ARG A 23 -9.02 8.68 2.62
N GLN A 24 -8.82 9.07 1.36
CA GLN A 24 -7.62 8.76 0.59
C GLN A 24 -6.38 9.46 1.19
N ALA A 25 -6.48 10.75 1.52
CA ALA A 25 -5.39 11.48 2.15
C ALA A 25 -5.09 10.95 3.56
N ALA A 26 -6.12 10.54 4.32
CA ALA A 26 -5.92 9.89 5.60
C ALA A 26 -5.22 8.52 5.45
N ALA A 27 -5.61 7.72 4.46
CA ALA A 27 -4.98 6.43 4.18
C ALA A 27 -3.51 6.59 3.72
N GLN A 28 -3.20 7.59 2.90
CA GLN A 28 -1.82 7.91 2.50
C GLN A 28 -0.96 8.31 3.71
N ASN A 29 -1.48 9.14 4.61
CA ASN A 29 -0.76 9.54 5.83
C ASN A 29 -0.56 8.38 6.83
N GLN A 30 -1.39 7.33 6.75
CA GLN A 30 -1.27 6.14 7.60
C GLN A 30 -0.38 5.05 6.98
N GLN A 31 0.14 5.24 5.76
CA GLN A 31 1.05 4.26 5.15
C GLN A 31 2.39 4.24 5.88
N ALA A 32 2.87 3.02 6.14
CA ALA A 32 4.18 2.80 6.75
C ALA A 32 5.35 3.17 5.83
N VAL A 33 5.10 3.34 4.54
CA VAL A 33 6.09 3.69 3.51
C VAL A 33 5.61 4.96 2.84
N HIS A 34 6.49 5.98 2.79
CA HIS A 34 6.17 7.25 2.15
C HIS A 34 5.89 7.05 0.66
N PRO A 35 4.92 7.77 0.05
CA PRO A 35 4.57 7.61 -1.36
C PRO A 35 5.76 7.71 -2.33
N GLN A 36 6.78 8.51 -1.99
CA GLN A 36 8.02 8.60 -2.80
C GLN A 36 8.79 7.27 -2.83
N HIS A 37 8.95 6.61 -1.68
CA HIS A 37 9.62 5.31 -1.61
C HIS A 37 8.81 4.21 -2.31
N GLU A 38 7.47 4.33 -2.33
CA GLU A 38 6.61 3.40 -3.08
C GLU A 38 6.84 3.55 -4.59
N ALA A 39 7.01 4.78 -5.10
CA ALA A 39 7.30 5.04 -6.51
C ALA A 39 8.69 4.51 -6.95
N GLU A 40 9.72 4.74 -6.13
CA GLU A 40 11.06 4.20 -6.39
C GLU A 40 11.07 2.67 -6.45
N LEU A 41 10.32 2.03 -5.55
CA LEU A 41 10.18 0.57 -5.54
C LEU A 41 9.50 0.05 -6.81
N ILE A 42 8.47 0.74 -7.30
CA ILE A 42 7.77 0.38 -8.54
C ILE A 42 8.73 0.49 -9.74
N ASP A 43 9.48 1.57 -9.85
CA ASP A 43 10.45 1.76 -10.94
C ASP A 43 11.54 0.68 -10.90
N TYR A 44 12.01 0.31 -9.71
CA TYR A 44 12.97 -0.79 -9.55
C TYR A 44 12.39 -2.15 -9.99
N ILE A 45 11.14 -2.44 -9.64
CA ILE A 45 10.42 -3.65 -10.07
C ILE A 45 10.26 -3.68 -11.59
N ASP A 46 9.97 -2.55 -12.21
CA ASP A 46 9.85 -2.44 -13.67
C ASP A 46 11.19 -2.70 -14.36
N ARG A 47 12.29 -2.12 -13.85
CA ARG A 47 13.65 -2.39 -14.34
C ARG A 47 14.06 -3.85 -14.21
N LEU A 48 13.71 -4.51 -13.10
CA LEU A 48 13.98 -5.94 -12.90
C LEU A 48 13.19 -6.80 -13.88
N THR A 49 11.92 -6.47 -14.08
CA THR A 49 11.04 -7.17 -15.01
C THR A 49 11.56 -7.07 -16.44
N LYS A 50 12.01 -5.87 -16.85
CA LYS A 50 12.64 -5.65 -18.17
C LYS A 50 13.89 -6.50 -18.40
N ARG A 51 14.58 -6.90 -17.32
CA ARG A 51 15.75 -7.79 -17.36
C ARG A 51 15.39 -9.28 -17.33
N GLY A 52 14.11 -9.63 -17.29
CA GLY A 52 13.64 -11.02 -17.24
C GLY A 52 13.71 -11.66 -15.84
N LEU A 53 14.01 -10.88 -14.80
CA LEU A 53 14.05 -11.38 -13.42
C LEU A 53 12.72 -11.08 -12.74
N ALA A 54 11.99 -12.12 -12.34
CA ALA A 54 10.78 -11.96 -11.55
C ALA A 54 11.14 -11.64 -10.09
N PRO A 55 10.87 -10.42 -9.57
CA PRO A 55 11.17 -10.11 -8.19
C PRO A 55 10.32 -10.96 -7.25
N THR A 56 10.98 -11.65 -6.33
CA THR A 56 10.31 -12.45 -5.29
C THR A 56 9.76 -11.54 -4.20
N ARG A 57 8.65 -11.94 -3.58
CA ARG A 57 8.02 -11.22 -2.46
C ARG A 57 8.99 -10.88 -1.32
N SER A 58 9.95 -11.76 -1.03
CA SER A 58 11.00 -11.56 -0.02
C SER A 58 11.95 -10.40 -0.39
N ILE A 59 12.39 -10.35 -1.64
CA ILE A 59 13.27 -9.29 -2.17
C ILE A 59 12.57 -7.94 -2.07
N ILE A 60 11.31 -7.86 -2.50
CA ILE A 60 10.51 -6.63 -2.45
C ILE A 60 10.37 -6.15 -1.01
N ARG A 61 10.10 -7.04 -0.06
CA ARG A 61 10.02 -6.71 1.36
C ARG A 61 11.34 -6.19 1.90
N ASN A 62 12.46 -6.81 1.54
CA ASN A 62 13.79 -6.41 2.01
C ASN A 62 14.15 -5.01 1.50
N ILE A 63 13.94 -4.76 0.20
CA ILE A 63 14.22 -3.44 -0.41
C ILE A 63 13.30 -2.38 0.19
N ALA A 64 12.01 -2.68 0.30
CA ALA A 64 11.06 -1.76 0.92
C ALA A 64 11.41 -1.48 2.40
N SER A 65 11.95 -2.47 3.12
CA SER A 65 12.41 -2.29 4.51
C SER A 65 13.67 -1.43 4.60
N GLN A 66 14.58 -1.55 3.62
CA GLN A 66 15.76 -0.69 3.49
C GLN A 66 15.35 0.76 3.19
N LEU A 67 14.45 0.98 2.22
CA LEU A 67 13.96 2.31 1.85
C LEU A 67 13.19 2.98 3.00
N ALA A 68 12.36 2.21 3.72
CA ALA A 68 11.58 2.72 4.84
C ALA A 68 12.38 2.82 6.16
N GLN A 69 13.66 2.41 6.16
CA GLN A 69 14.50 2.25 7.36
C GLN A 69 13.78 1.53 8.52
N LYS A 70 12.86 0.61 8.18
CA LYS A 70 11.97 -0.05 9.13
C LYS A 70 11.65 -1.44 8.64
N GLN A 71 11.65 -2.40 9.56
CA GLN A 71 11.21 -3.77 9.28
C GLN A 71 9.73 -3.78 8.89
N LEU A 72 9.45 -4.13 7.64
CA LEU A 72 8.08 -4.29 7.15
C LEU A 72 7.58 -5.70 7.47
N GLY A 73 6.35 -5.76 7.97
CA GLY A 73 5.68 -7.02 8.31
C GLY A 73 5.41 -7.88 7.08
N TYR A 74 5.21 -9.18 7.30
CA TYR A 74 4.98 -10.16 6.23
C TYR A 74 3.83 -9.77 5.29
N HIS A 75 2.68 -9.37 5.85
CA HIS A 75 1.48 -8.96 5.11
C HIS A 75 1.59 -7.58 4.44
N TRP A 76 2.70 -6.88 4.60
CA TRP A 76 2.88 -5.60 3.91
C TRP A 76 2.94 -5.79 2.40
N VAL A 77 3.61 -6.85 1.92
CA VAL A 77 3.71 -7.15 0.49
C VAL A 77 2.32 -7.47 -0.10
N ASP A 78 1.48 -8.20 0.63
CA ASP A 78 0.10 -8.47 0.19
C ASP A 78 -0.72 -7.19 0.01
N ARG A 79 -0.56 -6.23 0.94
CA ARG A 79 -1.20 -4.92 0.86
C ARG A 79 -0.62 -4.09 -0.28
N PHE A 80 0.69 -4.14 -0.51
CA PHE A 80 1.35 -3.46 -1.62
C PHE A 80 0.87 -3.97 -2.98
N VAL A 81 0.77 -5.30 -3.16
CA VAL A 81 0.25 -5.92 -4.40
C VAL A 81 -1.23 -5.59 -4.61
N HIS A 82 -2.04 -5.57 -3.54
CA HIS A 82 -3.44 -5.16 -3.64
C HIS A 82 -3.60 -3.70 -4.08
N ARG A 83 -2.76 -2.78 -3.57
CA ARG A 83 -2.78 -1.37 -3.98
C ARG A 83 -2.26 -1.17 -5.41
N ASN A 84 -1.22 -1.91 -5.77
CA ASN A 84 -0.56 -1.82 -7.08
C ASN A 84 -0.96 -3.00 -7.96
N SER A 85 -2.27 -3.20 -8.12
CA SER A 85 -2.84 -4.35 -8.84
C SER A 85 -2.48 -4.42 -10.32
N HIS A 86 -1.97 -3.32 -10.88
CA HIS A 86 -1.44 -3.20 -12.23
C HIS A 86 -0.08 -3.91 -12.41
N LEU A 87 0.63 -4.21 -11.31
CA LEU A 87 1.88 -4.98 -11.33
C LEU A 87 1.58 -6.48 -11.44
N VAL A 88 1.16 -6.92 -12.63
CA VAL A 88 0.75 -8.30 -12.93
C VAL A 88 1.85 -9.33 -12.58
N ILE A 89 3.13 -8.93 -12.66
CA ILE A 89 4.29 -9.76 -12.35
C ILE A 89 4.29 -10.26 -10.90
N LEU A 90 3.79 -9.44 -9.96
CA LEU A 90 3.79 -9.78 -8.53
C LEU A 90 2.65 -10.72 -8.12
N LYS A 91 1.59 -10.80 -8.93
CA LYS A 91 0.47 -11.71 -8.68
C LYS A 91 0.84 -13.16 -8.98
N ARG A 92 1.72 -13.38 -9.96
CA ARG A 92 2.12 -14.73 -10.41
C ARG A 92 3.18 -15.39 -9.54
N THR A 93 3.88 -14.63 -8.69
CA THR A 93 4.91 -15.15 -7.77
C THR A 93 4.35 -15.58 -6.42
N THR A 94 3.04 -15.83 -6.30
CA THR A 94 2.49 -16.58 -5.16
C THR A 94 3.21 -17.92 -5.07
N PRO A 95 3.88 -18.22 -3.94
CA PRO A 95 4.44 -19.55 -3.74
C PRO A 95 3.32 -20.57 -3.91
N ILE A 96 3.55 -21.56 -4.77
CA ILE A 96 2.69 -22.74 -4.95
C ILE A 96 2.56 -23.54 -3.64
N ASP A 97 3.35 -23.23 -2.62
CA ASP A 97 3.44 -24.03 -1.40
C ASP A 97 2.57 -23.48 -0.26
N ARG A 98 1.38 -24.07 -0.15
CA ARG A 98 0.74 -24.39 1.13
C ARG A 98 -0.15 -25.61 0.91
N SER A 99 0.48 -26.77 1.04
CA SER A 99 -0.17 -28.01 1.46
C SER A 99 -0.44 -27.99 2.96
#